data_AF-S9PX48-F1
#
_entry.id   AF-S9PX48-F1
#
_cell.length_a   1.000
_cell.length_b   1.000
_cell.length_c   1.000
_cell.angle_alpha   90.00
_cell.angle_beta   90.00
_cell.angle_gamma   90.00
#
_symmetry.space_group_name_H-M   'P 1'
#
loop_
_entity.id
_entity.type
_entity.pdbx_description
1 polymer ?
#
loop_
_entity_poly.entity_id
_entity_poly.type
_entity_poly.pdbx_seq_one_letter_code
_entity_poly.pdbx_strand_id
1 'polypeptide(L)'
;MEQENERLSLNTLARILTLYFNSEKGTKITPSALELITQYIRIYTKEAVCRSYEEKRRSSITMSDEDDIVLELEDLENGIAAQLALDFS
;
A
#
# COMPACT_ATOMS: atom_id res chain seq x y z
N MET A 1 2.42 -22.65 12.19
CA MET A 1 3.47 -22.08 11.33
C MET A 1 3.38 -20.58 11.48
N GLU A 2 4.43 -19.99 12.01
CA GLU A 2 4.51 -18.56 12.30
C GLU A 2 4.38 -17.79 10.98
N GLN A 3 3.24 -17.11 10.78
CA GLN A 3 3.19 -16.01 9.84
C GLN A 3 4.05 -14.90 10.45
N GLU A 4 5.34 -14.89 10.14
CA GLU A 4 6.10 -13.65 10.13
C GLU A 4 5.36 -12.72 9.14
N ASN A 5 4.39 -11.97 9.65
CA ASN A 5 3.81 -10.87 8.91
C ASN A 5 5.00 -9.99 8.51
N GLU A 6 5.29 -9.89 7.22
CA GLU A 6 6.19 -8.88 6.67
C GLU A 6 5.64 -7.51 7.08
N ARG A 7 6.08 -7.05 8.25
CA ARG A 7 5.75 -5.75 8.80
C ARG A 7 6.88 -4.83 8.39
N LEU A 8 6.52 -3.70 7.78
CA LEU A 8 7.45 -2.61 7.59
C LEU A 8 8.11 -2.31 8.95
N SER A 9 9.43 -2.32 9.01
CA SER A 9 10.15 -2.04 10.26
C SER A 9 9.77 -0.65 10.75
N LEU A 10 9.32 -0.54 12.00
CA LEU A 10 8.97 0.74 12.63
C LEU A 10 10.13 1.74 12.54
N ASN A 11 11.37 1.27 12.66
CA ASN A 11 12.56 2.11 12.51
C ASN A 11 12.70 2.67 11.09
N THR A 12 12.40 1.87 10.07
CA THR A 12 12.40 2.32 8.68
C THR A 12 11.30 3.35 8.44
N LEU A 13 10.09 3.08 8.93
CA LEU A 13 8.97 4.02 8.80
C LEU A 13 9.25 5.35 9.48
N ALA A 14 9.76 5.31 10.72
CA ALA A 14 10.12 6.52 11.46
C ALA A 14 11.15 7.34 10.67
N ARG A 15 12.17 6.69 10.09
CA ARG A 15 13.17 7.36 9.25
C ARG A 15 12.53 8.00 8.02
N ILE A 16 11.67 7.29 7.30
CA ILE A 16 10.97 7.83 6.12
C ILE A 16 10.16 9.07 6.51
N LEU A 17 9.34 8.99 7.57
CA LEU A 17 8.52 10.11 8.01
C LEU A 17 9.36 11.33 8.43
N THR A 18 10.47 11.10 9.14
CA THR A 18 11.37 12.20 9.57
C THR A 18 12.05 12.93 8.41
N LEU A 19 12.18 12.32 7.24
CA LEU A 19 12.71 13.01 6.05
C LEU A 19 11.76 14.13 5.55
N TYR A 20 10.47 14.01 5.84
CA TYR A 20 9.43 14.93 5.36
C TYR A 20 8.84 15.80 6.47
N PHE A 21 9.18 15.53 7.73
CA PHE A 21 8.86 16.43 8.83
C PHE A 21 9.65 17.74 8.71
N ASN A 22 9.02 18.85 9.08
CA ASN A 22 9.72 20.13 9.14
C ASN A 22 10.73 20.09 10.31
N SER A 23 12.02 20.08 9.96
CA SER A 23 13.14 19.95 10.91
C SER A 23 13.21 21.11 11.92
N GLU A 24 12.77 22.32 11.54
CA GLU A 24 12.78 23.50 12.41
C GLU A 24 11.75 23.38 13.55
N LYS A 25 10.73 22.54 13.39
CA LYS A 25 9.63 22.40 14.35
C LYS A 25 9.83 21.29 15.38
N GLY A 26 10.93 20.53 15.28
CA GLY A 26 11.22 19.43 16.20
C GLY A 26 10.10 18.39 16.27
N THR A 27 9.41 18.14 15.14
CA THR A 27 8.26 17.23 15.06
C THR A 27 8.67 15.82 15.49
N LYS A 28 7.91 15.25 16.43
CA LYS A 28 8.09 13.89 16.95
C LYS A 28 6.84 13.07 16.68
N ILE A 29 7.02 11.76 16.58
CA ILE A 29 5.93 10.79 16.45
C ILE A 29 5.93 9.85 17.64
N THR A 30 4.76 9.57 18.20
CA THR A 30 4.63 8.59 19.28
C THR A 30 4.71 7.17 18.70
N PRO A 31 5.16 6.17 19.49
CA PRO A 31 5.19 4.78 19.04
C PRO A 31 3.83 4.26 18.55
N SER A 32 2.74 4.61 19.26
CA SER A 32 1.38 4.22 18.88
C SER A 32 0.92 4.82 17.55
N ALA A 33 1.27 6.08 17.27
CA ALA A 33 0.99 6.70 15.98
C ALA A 33 1.79 6.03 14.86
N LEU A 34 3.04 5.67 15.13
CA LEU A 34 3.90 4.96 14.18
C LEU A 34 3.38 3.55 13.84
N GLU A 35 2.86 2.82 14.85
CA GLU A 35 2.16 1.55 14.65
C GLU A 35 0.90 1.71 13.79
N LEU A 36 0.11 2.77 14.04
CA LEU A 36 -1.09 3.06 13.26
C LEU A 36 -0.75 3.35 11.80
N ILE A 37 0.28 4.17 11.54
CA ILE A 37 0.73 4.46 10.17
C ILE A 37 1.23 3.19 9.48
N THR A 38 1.86 2.27 10.21
CA THR A 38 2.28 0.98 9.65
C THR A 38 1.07 0.18 9.15
N GLN A 39 -0.02 0.15 9.92
CA GLN A 39 -1.27 -0.48 9.47
C GLN A 39 -1.90 0.27 8.30
N TYR A 40 -1.86 1.60 8.32
CA TYR A 40 -2.37 2.43 7.23
C TYR A 40 -1.66 2.13 5.89
N ILE A 41 -0.32 2.12 5.89
CA ILE A 41 0.48 1.78 4.69
C ILE A 41 0.16 0.36 4.23
N ARG A 42 0.04 -0.58 5.16
CA ARG A 42 -0.34 -1.97 4.83
C ARG A 42 -1.70 -2.04 4.14
N ILE A 43 -2.69 -1.27 4.61
CA ILE A 43 -4.02 -1.21 4.00
C ILE A 43 -3.92 -0.57 2.61
N TYR A 44 -3.23 0.56 2.49
CA TYR A 44 -3.00 1.25 1.22
C TYR A 44 -2.38 0.34 0.15
N THR A 45 -1.33 -0.40 0.50
CA THR A 45 -0.66 -1.33 -0.42
C THR A 45 -1.56 -2.51 -0.80
N LYS A 46 -2.32 -3.06 0.15
CA LYS A 46 -3.27 -4.15 -0.15
C LYS A 46 -4.40 -3.67 -1.05
N GLU A 47 -4.89 -2.46 -0.83
CA GLU A 47 -5.96 -1.87 -1.63
C GLU A 47 -5.50 -1.64 -3.07
N ALA A 48 -4.28 -1.12 -3.27
CA ALA A 48 -3.66 -0.99 -4.59
C ALA A 48 -3.65 -2.35 -5.34
N VAL A 49 -3.13 -3.39 -4.70
CA VAL A 49 -3.03 -4.73 -5.30
C VAL A 49 -4.41 -5.33 -5.58
N CYS A 50 -5.35 -5.21 -4.63
CA CYS A 50 -6.69 -5.78 -4.77
C CYS A 50 -7.45 -5.14 -5.91
N ARG A 51 -7.42 -3.80 -6.03
CA ARG A 51 -8.11 -3.08 -7.10
C ARG A 51 -7.53 -3.39 -8.47
N SER A 52 -6.21 -3.41 -8.60
CA SER A 52 -5.55 -3.81 -9.86
C SER A 52 -5.87 -5.25 -10.25
N TYR A 53 -5.87 -6.17 -9.28
CA TYR A 53 -6.25 -7.56 -9.50
C TYR A 53 -7.71 -7.70 -9.95
N GLU A 54 -8.64 -7.04 -9.25
CA GLU A 54 -10.06 -7.10 -9.61
C GLU A 54 -10.33 -6.51 -11.00
N GLU A 55 -9.67 -5.39 -11.36
CA GLU A 55 -9.83 -4.77 -12.67
C GLU A 55 -9.28 -5.65 -13.79
N LYS A 56 -8.08 -6.23 -13.61
CA LYS A 56 -7.48 -7.15 -14.58
C LYS A 56 -8.30 -8.43 -14.73
N ARG A 57 -8.81 -8.96 -13.61
CA ARG A 57 -9.71 -10.12 -13.60
C ARG A 57 -11.01 -9.82 -14.35
N ARG A 58 -11.61 -8.64 -14.14
CA ARG A 58 -12.83 -8.22 -14.85
C ARG A 58 -12.61 -8.04 -16.35
N SER A 59 -11.46 -7.51 -16.74
CA SER A 59 -11.12 -7.25 -18.15
C SER A 59 -10.79 -8.54 -18.92
N SER A 60 -10.37 -9.58 -18.22
CA SER A 60 -9.98 -10.86 -18.81
C SER A 60 -11.19 -11.79 -18.96
N ILE A 61 -12.06 -11.51 -19.94
CA ILE A 61 -13.31 -12.25 -20.23
C ILE A 61 -13.10 -13.77 -20.45
N THR A 62 -11.89 -14.19 -20.80
CA THR A 62 -11.54 -15.59 -21.11
C THR A 62 -10.73 -16.30 -20.03
N MET A 63 -10.38 -15.67 -18.91
CA MET A 63 -9.62 -16.35 -17.86
C MET A 63 -10.53 -17.28 -17.05
N SER A 64 -10.10 -18.53 -16.94
CA SER A 64 -10.67 -19.50 -16.02
C SER A 64 -10.25 -19.13 -14.60
N ASP A 65 -11.04 -19.52 -13.58
CA ASP A 65 -10.69 -19.24 -12.17
C ASP A 65 -9.38 -19.95 -11.73
N GLU A 66 -8.79 -20.81 -12.57
CA GLU A 66 -7.51 -21.51 -12.34
C GLU A 66 -6.30 -20.79 -12.97
N ASP A 67 -6.51 -19.72 -13.76
CA ASP A 67 -5.40 -19.01 -14.39
C ASP A 67 -4.74 -18.02 -13.41
N ASP A 68 -3.40 -18.09 -13.32
CA ASP A 68 -2.61 -17.15 -12.52
C ASP A 68 -2.66 -15.74 -13.13
N ILE A 69 -3.20 -14.78 -12.35
CA ILE A 69 -3.21 -13.36 -12.74
C ILE A 69 -1.91 -12.71 -12.28
N VAL A 70 -1.09 -12.34 -13.25
CA VAL A 70 0.14 -11.56 -13.03
C VAL A 70 -0.16 -10.08 -13.21
N LEU A 71 0.13 -9.27 -12.19
CA LEU A 71 -0.01 -7.81 -12.25
C LEU A 71 1.22 -7.16 -12.90
N GLU A 72 0.95 -6.21 -13.79
CA GLU A 72 1.92 -5.35 -14.45
C GLU A 72 1.75 -3.90 -13.98
N LEU A 73 2.70 -3.03 -14.31
CA LEU A 73 2.67 -1.62 -13.90
C LEU A 73 1.41 -0.90 -14.40
N GLU A 74 1.01 -1.18 -15.65
CA GLU A 74 -0.15 -0.56 -16.30
C GLU A 74 -1.47 -0.86 -15.56
N ASP A 75 -1.57 -2.03 -14.90
CA ASP A 75 -2.75 -2.41 -14.11
C ASP A 75 -2.94 -1.52 -12.86
N LEU A 76 -1.87 -0.86 -12.41
CA LEU A 76 -1.93 0.14 -11.33
C LEU A 76 -2.12 1.56 -11.88
N GLU A 77 -1.46 1.89 -12.99
CA GLU A 77 -1.46 3.24 -13.56
C GLU A 77 -2.78 3.61 -14.25
N ASN A 78 -3.50 2.62 -14.79
CA ASN A 78 -4.77 2.80 -15.51
C ASN A 78 -5.94 3.13 -14.58
N GLY A 79 -5.88 4.31 -13.95
CA GLY A 79 -6.95 4.87 -13.12
C GLY A 79 -6.95 4.42 -11.66
N ILE A 80 -6.43 3.23 -11.34
CA ILE A 80 -6.39 2.71 -9.97
C ILE A 80 -5.53 3.59 -9.07
N ALA A 81 -4.31 3.96 -9.48
CA ALA A 81 -3.44 4.83 -8.70
C ALA A 81 -4.06 6.21 -8.43
N ALA A 82 -4.76 6.78 -9.42
CA ALA A 82 -5.42 8.07 -9.27
C ALA A 82 -6.61 7.99 -8.29
N GLN A 83 -7.46 6.97 -8.42
CA GLN A 83 -8.57 6.74 -7.48
C GLN A 83 -8.07 6.46 -6.07
N LEU A 84 -7.02 5.64 -5.94
CA LEU A 84 -6.41 5.33 -4.66
C LEU A 84 -5.82 6.59 -4.01
N ALA A 85 -5.19 7.48 -4.77
CA ALA A 85 -4.70 8.75 -4.26
C ALA A 85 -5.84 9.66 -3.76
N LEU A 86 -7.01 9.64 -4.41
CA LEU A 86 -8.19 10.40 -3.98
C LEU A 86 -8.85 9.83 -2.72
N ASP A 87 -8.88 8.50 -2.57
CA ASP A 87 -9.47 7.86 -1.39
C ASP A 87 -8.62 8.04 -0.12
N PHE A 88 -7.32 8.28 -0.28
CA PHE A 88 -6.34 8.43 0.79
C PHE A 88 -5.77 9.87 0.91
N SER A 89 -6.43 10.85 0.27
CA SER A 89 -6.08 12.28 0.35
C SER A 89 -6.61 12.99 1.59
#